data_AF-A0A196SAH0-F1
#
_entry.id   AF-A0A196SAH0-F1
#
_cell.length_a   1.000
_cell.length_b   1.000
_cell.length_c   1.000
_cell.angle_alpha   90.00
_cell.angle_beta   90.00
_cell.angle_gamma   90.00
#
_symmetry.space_group_name_H-M   'P 1'
#
loop_
_entity.id
_entity.type
_entity.pdbx_description
1 polymer ?
#
loop_
_entity_poly.entity_id
_entity_poly.type
_entity_poly.pdbx_seq_one_letter_code
_entity_poly.pdbx_strand_id
1 'polypeptide(L)'
;MEKRGNKNLDRGSYVMRYIPVFIIGVCAVIVLRSSLMVEYPLYVIFLVGLTYSFLSIRVNVSHLCRRRLGYSFGGMYPLCVLAVCHSFNLVRDAVTVPVCFCVFMILYVSFVITTINQIKEHLHIRAFHVTAKTE
;
A
#
# COMPACT_ATOMS: atom_id res chain seq x y z
N MET A 1 7.19 13.51 -21.77
CA MET A 1 5.85 13.28 -22.36
C MET A 1 5.29 11.98 -21.82
N GLU A 2 4.37 12.06 -20.86
CA GLU A 2 3.74 10.88 -20.28
C GLU A 2 2.70 10.32 -21.28
N LYS A 3 2.94 9.11 -21.80
CA LYS A 3 2.03 8.44 -22.74
C LYS A 3 0.66 8.28 -22.08
N ARG A 4 -0.34 9.06 -22.50
CA ARG A 4 -1.75 8.85 -22.13
C ARG A 4 -2.10 7.38 -22.38
N GLY A 5 -2.43 6.66 -21.30
CA GLY A 5 -2.76 5.25 -21.34
C GLY A 5 -3.94 4.97 -22.29
N ASN A 6 -3.76 3.98 -23.15
CA ASN A 6 -4.78 3.46 -24.07
C ASN A 6 -6.06 3.05 -23.29
N LYS A 7 -7.25 3.51 -23.72
CA LYS A 7 -8.55 3.20 -23.09
C LYS A 7 -8.86 1.70 -23.00
N ASN A 8 -8.14 0.82 -23.71
CA ASN A 8 -8.24 -0.64 -23.59
C ASN A 8 -7.62 -1.21 -22.29
N LEU A 9 -7.68 -0.45 -21.20
CA LEU A 9 -7.11 -0.77 -19.88
C LEU A 9 -7.96 -1.79 -19.09
N ASP A 10 -9.04 -2.33 -19.67
CA ASP A 10 -10.25 -2.66 -18.91
C ASP A 10 -10.41 -4.11 -18.41
N ARG A 11 -9.48 -5.03 -18.71
CA ARG A 11 -9.55 -6.40 -18.16
C ARG A 11 -8.25 -6.90 -17.54
N GLY A 12 -7.11 -6.70 -18.21
CA GLY A 12 -5.81 -7.14 -17.70
C GLY A 12 -5.41 -6.43 -16.38
N SER A 13 -5.65 -5.13 -16.27
CA SER A 13 -5.37 -4.39 -15.03
C SER A 13 -6.34 -4.71 -13.89
N TYR A 14 -7.52 -5.26 -14.18
CA TYR A 14 -8.43 -5.81 -13.16
C TYR A 14 -7.91 -7.13 -12.61
N VAL A 15 -7.46 -8.04 -13.48
CA VAL A 15 -6.88 -9.33 -13.06
C VAL A 15 -5.63 -9.13 -12.21
N MET A 16 -4.76 -8.20 -12.59
CA MET A 16 -3.52 -7.90 -11.87
C MET A 16 -3.73 -7.33 -10.45
N ARG A 17 -4.94 -6.90 -10.09
CA ARG A 17 -5.30 -6.48 -8.72
C ARG A 17 -5.54 -7.65 -7.79
N TYR A 18 -6.01 -8.78 -8.31
CA TYR A 18 -6.32 -9.94 -7.48
C TYR A 18 -5.06 -10.60 -6.92
N ILE A 19 -3.91 -10.48 -7.60
CA ILE A 19 -2.63 -11.04 -7.13
C ILE A 19 -2.23 -10.43 -5.76
N PRO A 20 -2.07 -9.09 -5.62
CA PRO A 20 -1.72 -8.52 -4.32
C PRO A 20 -2.84 -8.73 -3.28
N VAL A 21 -4.13 -8.69 -3.66
CA VAL A 21 -5.22 -9.00 -2.73
C VAL A 21 -5.10 -10.42 -2.17
N PHE A 22 -4.85 -11.40 -3.04
CA PHE A 22 -4.72 -12.79 -2.66
C PHE A 22 -3.52 -13.01 -1.73
N ILE A 23 -2.35 -12.44 -2.07
CA ILE A 23 -1.15 -12.52 -1.26
C ILE A 23 -1.39 -11.90 0.13
N ILE A 24 -1.95 -10.68 0.18
CA ILE A 24 -2.30 -10.02 1.44
C ILE A 24 -3.31 -10.87 2.23
N GLY A 25 -4.29 -11.47 1.58
CA GLY A 25 -5.27 -12.35 2.19
C GLY A 25 -4.64 -13.57 2.86
N VAL A 26 -3.75 -14.27 2.15
CA VAL A 26 -3.03 -15.42 2.70
C VAL A 26 -2.16 -15.00 3.89
N CYS A 27 -1.37 -13.93 3.76
CA CYS A 27 -0.52 -13.44 4.85
C CYS A 27 -1.35 -12.96 6.05
N ALA A 28 -2.48 -12.29 5.82
CA ALA A 28 -3.38 -11.84 6.87
C ALA A 28 -3.96 -13.03 7.65
N VAL A 29 -4.39 -14.09 6.97
CA VAL A 29 -4.90 -15.30 7.63
C VAL A 29 -3.82 -15.95 8.49
N ILE A 30 -2.58 -16.04 7.98
CA ILE A 30 -1.45 -16.60 8.74
C ILE A 30 -1.21 -15.80 10.02
N VAL A 31 -1.07 -14.48 9.92
CA VAL A 31 -0.71 -13.62 11.05
C VAL A 31 -1.88 -13.47 12.05
N LEU A 32 -3.13 -13.40 11.58
CA LEU A 32 -4.29 -13.26 12.45
C LEU A 32 -4.65 -14.54 13.22
N ARG A 33 -4.27 -15.71 12.69
CA ARG A 33 -4.49 -17.01 13.35
C ARG A 33 -3.32 -17.48 14.20
N SER A 34 -2.22 -16.74 14.21
CA SER A 34 -1.02 -17.13 14.95
C SER A 34 -0.91 -16.46 16.32
N SER A 35 0.11 -16.85 17.10
CA SER A 35 0.37 -16.27 18.43
C SER A 35 0.66 -14.76 18.38
N LEU A 36 1.05 -14.23 17.21
CA LEU A 36 1.23 -12.79 16.99
C LEU A 36 -0.01 -11.98 17.32
N MET A 37 -1.20 -12.53 17.08
CA MET A 37 -2.47 -11.84 17.39
C MET A 37 -2.71 -11.73 18.91
N VAL A 38 -2.14 -12.64 19.70
CA VAL A 38 -2.25 -12.62 21.17
C VAL A 38 -1.18 -11.70 21.76
N GLU A 39 0.05 -11.77 21.26
CA GLU A 39 1.19 -11.03 21.79
C GLU A 39 1.25 -9.57 21.31
N TYR A 40 0.90 -9.32 20.05
CA TYR A 40 0.99 -8.00 19.40
C TYR A 40 -0.29 -7.62 18.63
N PRO A 41 -1.49 -7.70 19.25
CA PRO A 41 -2.77 -7.55 18.56
C PRO A 41 -2.88 -6.25 17.78
N LEU A 42 -2.48 -5.13 18.39
CA LEU A 42 -2.58 -3.81 17.75
C LEU A 42 -1.72 -3.73 16.49
N TYR A 43 -0.45 -4.13 16.58
CA TYR A 43 0.45 -4.09 15.43
C TYR A 43 -0.05 -4.96 14.28
N VAL A 44 -0.54 -6.16 14.58
CA VAL A 44 -1.09 -7.07 13.57
C VAL A 44 -2.33 -6.46 12.90
N ILE A 45 -3.30 -5.98 13.68
CA ILE A 45 -4.53 -5.39 13.16
C ILE A 45 -4.22 -4.17 12.30
N PHE A 46 -3.36 -3.27 12.79
CA PHE A 46 -2.96 -2.08 12.04
C PHE A 46 -2.22 -2.45 10.76
N LEU A 47 -1.26 -3.37 10.81
CA LEU A 47 -0.48 -3.76 9.64
C LEU A 47 -1.40 -4.36 8.57
N VAL A 48 -2.29 -5.30 8.94
CA VAL A 48 -3.24 -5.91 8.00
C VAL A 48 -4.22 -4.87 7.45
N GLY A 49 -4.89 -4.11 8.33
CA GLY A 49 -5.90 -3.14 7.95
C GLY A 49 -5.34 -2.00 7.08
N LEU A 50 -4.17 -1.48 7.44
CA LEU A 50 -3.50 -0.44 6.67
C LEU A 50 -2.97 -0.99 5.34
N THR A 51 -2.52 -2.24 5.27
CA THR A 51 -2.09 -2.86 4.00
C THR A 51 -3.25 -2.94 3.00
N TYR A 52 -4.44 -3.34 3.46
CA TYR A 52 -5.65 -3.30 2.62
C TYR A 52 -6.06 -1.87 2.24
N SER A 53 -5.99 -0.93 3.17
CA SER A 53 -6.31 0.48 2.94
C SER A 53 -5.38 1.08 1.89
N PHE A 54 -4.08 0.78 1.98
CA PHE A 54 -3.06 1.21 1.04
C PHE A 54 -3.33 0.63 -0.35
N LEU A 55 -3.63 -0.67 -0.46
CA LEU A 55 -3.99 -1.25 -1.75
C LEU A 55 -5.25 -0.59 -2.36
N SER A 56 -6.26 -0.31 -1.54
CA SER A 56 -7.49 0.37 -1.97
C SER A 56 -7.23 1.78 -2.51
N ILE A 57 -6.44 2.59 -1.78
CA ILE A 57 -6.04 3.93 -2.23
C ILE A 57 -5.29 3.85 -3.56
N ARG A 58 -4.32 2.94 -3.68
CA ARG A 58 -3.55 2.76 -4.92
C ARG A 58 -4.44 2.41 -6.11
N VAL A 59 -5.39 1.52 -5.91
CA VAL A 59 -6.38 1.13 -6.93
C VAL A 59 -7.21 2.34 -7.35
N ASN A 60 -7.73 3.10 -6.40
CA ASN A 60 -8.55 4.29 -6.67
C ASN A 60 -7.77 5.38 -7.40
N VAL A 61 -6.53 5.65 -6.98
CA VAL A 61 -5.63 6.62 -7.63
C VAL A 61 -5.29 6.20 -9.05
N SER A 62 -5.00 4.92 -9.27
CA SER A 62 -4.73 4.39 -10.61
C SER A 62 -5.91 4.56 -11.54
N HIS A 63 -7.13 4.36 -11.03
CA HIS A 63 -8.38 4.58 -11.76
C HIS A 63 -8.61 6.06 -12.06
N LEU A 64 -8.47 6.94 -11.06
CA LEU A 64 -8.62 8.39 -11.20
C LEU A 64 -7.64 8.96 -12.23
N CYS A 65 -6.38 8.53 -12.16
CA CYS A 65 -5.32 9.01 -13.05
C CYS A 65 -5.24 8.27 -14.39
N ARG A 66 -6.12 7.29 -14.65
CA ARG A 66 -6.10 6.40 -15.84
C ARG A 66 -4.72 5.77 -16.11
N ARG A 67 -3.98 5.44 -15.04
CA ARG A 67 -2.68 4.78 -15.12
C ARG A 67 -2.85 3.26 -15.06
N ARG A 68 -1.94 2.53 -15.71
CA ARG A 68 -1.88 1.07 -15.61
C ARG A 68 -1.46 0.65 -14.21
N LEU A 69 -2.27 -0.22 -13.61
CA LEU A 69 -1.91 -0.87 -12.36
C LEU A 69 -1.07 -2.11 -12.65
N GLY A 70 0.13 -2.17 -12.09
CA GLY A 70 1.00 -3.35 -12.11
C GLY A 70 0.77 -4.26 -10.90
N TYR A 71 1.32 -5.48 -10.98
CA TYR A 71 1.23 -6.49 -9.91
C TYR A 71 2.14 -6.19 -8.71
N SER A 72 3.25 -5.48 -8.91
CA SER A 72 4.18 -5.13 -7.83
C SER A 72 3.55 -4.11 -6.89
N PHE A 73 3.29 -4.49 -5.64
CA PHE A 73 2.75 -3.62 -4.59
C PHE A 73 3.73 -3.54 -3.42
N GLY A 74 4.47 -2.44 -3.31
CA GLY A 74 5.47 -2.25 -2.24
C GLY A 74 4.93 -2.41 -0.82
N GLY A 75 3.67 -1.99 -0.60
CA GLY A 75 3.03 -2.09 0.72
C GLY A 75 2.74 -3.52 1.18
N MET A 76 2.80 -4.53 0.31
CA MET A 76 2.61 -5.93 0.72
C MET A 76 3.85 -6.53 1.40
N TYR A 77 5.05 -6.06 1.06
CA TYR A 77 6.29 -6.70 1.49
C TYR A 77 6.46 -6.78 3.01
N PRO A 78 6.17 -5.73 3.80
CA PRO A 78 6.28 -5.82 5.26
C PRO A 78 5.38 -6.90 5.87
N LEU A 79 4.16 -7.05 5.35
CA LEU A 79 3.23 -8.09 5.79
C LEU A 79 3.70 -9.49 5.37
N CYS A 80 4.21 -9.64 4.15
CA CYS A 80 4.77 -10.91 3.67
C CYS A 80 6.00 -11.33 4.48
N VAL A 81 6.92 -10.39 4.75
CA VAL A 81 8.12 -10.63 5.55
C VAL A 81 7.73 -11.03 6.96
N LEU A 82 6.79 -10.33 7.59
CA LEU A 82 6.30 -10.70 8.92
C LEU A 82 5.72 -12.11 8.94
N ALA A 83 4.85 -12.45 7.97
CA ALA A 83 4.23 -13.77 7.88
C ALA A 83 5.27 -14.89 7.69
N VAL A 84 6.27 -14.67 6.83
CA VAL A 84 7.34 -15.65 6.57
C VAL A 84 8.25 -15.78 7.80
N CYS A 85 8.75 -14.67 8.35
CA CYS A 85 9.62 -14.69 9.52
C CYS A 85 8.98 -15.40 10.71
N HIS A 86 7.69 -15.19 10.93
CA HIS A 86 6.94 -15.87 11.97
C HIS A 86 6.72 -17.35 11.67
N SER A 87 6.32 -17.70 10.43
CA SER A 87 6.06 -19.11 10.06
C SER A 87 7.31 -20.00 10.17
N PHE A 88 8.49 -19.44 9.88
CA PHE A 88 9.76 -20.16 9.93
C PHE A 88 10.56 -19.92 11.22
N ASN A 89 10.03 -19.14 12.17
CA ASN A 89 10.73 -18.73 13.39
C ASN A 89 12.16 -18.21 13.15
N LEU A 90 12.37 -17.45 12.06
CA LEU A 90 13.70 -17.01 11.64
C LEU A 90 14.30 -15.98 12.60
N VAL A 91 13.45 -15.09 13.11
CA VAL A 91 13.83 -13.97 13.97
C VAL A 91 12.77 -13.80 15.05
N ARG A 92 13.18 -13.43 16.27
CA ARG A 92 12.28 -13.22 17.40
C ARG A 92 11.21 -12.17 17.06
N ASP A 93 9.94 -12.53 17.28
CA ASP A 93 8.78 -11.69 16.93
C ASP A 93 8.83 -10.29 17.56
N ALA A 94 9.37 -10.18 18.77
CA ALA A 94 9.60 -8.92 19.48
C ALA A 94 10.44 -7.89 18.70
N VAL A 95 11.31 -8.35 17.79
CA VAL A 95 12.11 -7.47 16.91
C VAL A 95 11.45 -7.35 15.54
N THR A 96 10.96 -8.45 14.99
CA THR A 96 10.39 -8.50 13.64
C THR A 96 9.15 -7.61 13.51
N VAL A 97 8.24 -7.65 14.49
CA VAL A 97 6.98 -6.88 14.48
C VAL A 97 7.21 -5.37 14.40
N PRO A 98 7.96 -4.74 15.33
CA PRO A 98 8.18 -3.29 15.27
C PRO A 98 8.98 -2.86 14.03
N VAL A 99 9.97 -3.66 13.60
CA VAL A 99 10.74 -3.35 12.38
C VAL A 99 9.85 -3.37 11.14
N CYS A 100 9.02 -4.41 10.96
CA CYS A 100 8.08 -4.49 9.85
C CYS A 100 7.06 -3.35 9.89
N PHE A 101 6.58 -2.98 11.07
CA PHE A 101 5.67 -1.87 11.24
C PHE A 101 6.31 -0.51 10.87
N CYS A 102 7.53 -0.24 11.33
CA CYS A 102 8.25 0.98 10.99
C CYS A 102 8.51 1.10 9.48
N VAL A 103 8.97 0.03 8.85
CA VAL A 103 9.19 0.00 7.39
C VAL A 103 7.87 0.22 6.66
N PHE A 104 6.77 -0.40 7.11
CA PHE A 104 5.44 -0.18 6.55
C PHE A 104 5.01 1.29 6.64
N MET A 105 5.19 1.94 7.79
CA MET A 105 4.83 3.34 7.97
C MET A 105 5.63 4.27 7.05
N ILE A 106 6.93 4.04 6.87
CA ILE A 106 7.77 4.82 5.94
C ILE A 106 7.26 4.67 4.50
N LEU A 107 6.96 3.44 4.08
CA LEU A 107 6.40 3.17 2.75
C LEU A 107 5.03 3.82 2.57
N TYR A 108 4.18 3.78 3.60
CA TYR A 108 2.85 4.37 3.58
C TYR A 108 2.92 5.90 3.45
N VAL A 109 3.71 6.58 4.28
CA VAL A 109 3.89 8.04 4.22
C VAL A 109 4.46 8.47 2.87
N SER A 110 5.49 7.77 2.39
CA SER A 110 6.12 8.05 1.09
C SER A 110 5.10 7.90 -0.06
N PHE A 111 4.25 6.87 0.02
CA PHE A 111 3.19 6.67 -0.96
C PHE A 111 2.10 7.75 -0.90
N VAL A 112 1.67 8.16 0.28
CA VAL A 112 0.66 9.21 0.43
C VAL A 112 1.19 10.53 -0.16
N ILE A 113 2.43 10.90 0.14
CA ILE A 113 3.05 12.13 -0.40
C ILE A 113 3.14 12.07 -1.93
N THR A 114 3.67 10.98 -2.48
CA THR A 114 3.80 10.81 -3.94
C THR A 114 2.44 10.81 -4.63
N THR A 115 1.44 10.17 -4.02
CA THR A 115 0.06 10.15 -4.52
C THR A 115 -0.57 11.54 -4.53
N ILE A 116 -0.45 12.30 -3.43
CA ILE A 116 -0.97 13.67 -3.35
C ILE A 116 -0.31 14.55 -4.41
N ASN A 117 1.01 14.44 -4.58
CA ASN A 117 1.73 15.21 -5.60
C ASN A 117 1.27 14.85 -7.02
N GLN A 118 1.09 13.55 -7.31
CA GLN A 118 0.56 13.10 -8.60
C GLN A 118 -0.87 13.57 -8.86
N ILE A 119 -1.75 13.54 -7.86
CA ILE A 119 -3.12 14.06 -7.98
C ILE A 119 -3.09 15.57 -8.22
N LYS A 120 -2.25 16.32 -7.49
CA LYS A 120 -2.07 17.76 -7.68
C LYS A 120 -1.62 18.11 -9.09
N GLU A 121 -0.64 17.39 -9.63
CA GLU A 121 -0.15 17.57 -11.00
C GLU A 121 -1.22 17.23 -12.04
N HIS A 122 -1.94 16.12 -11.86
CA HIS A 122 -2.86 15.60 -12.89
C HIS A 122 -4.21 16.31 -12.92
N LEU A 123 -4.72 16.78 -11.78
CA LEU A 123 -5.96 17.55 -11.72
C LEU A 123 -5.76 19.05 -12.02
N HIS A 124 -4.53 19.52 -12.26
CA HIS A 124 -4.22 20.94 -12.49
C HIS A 124 -4.83 21.86 -11.42
N ILE A 125 -5.02 21.35 -10.19
CA ILE A 125 -5.53 22.13 -9.06
C ILE A 125 -4.40 23.06 -8.61
N ARG A 126 -4.29 24.19 -9.32
CA ARG A 126 -3.67 25.44 -8.87
C ARG A 126 -4.45 26.08 -7.70
N ALA A 127 -5.28 25.36 -6.95
CA ALA A 127 -6.04 25.94 -5.83
C ALA A 127 -5.16 26.24 -4.58
N PHE A 128 -3.88 25.86 -4.61
CA PHE A 128 -2.87 26.37 -3.67
C PHE A 128 -1.81 27.26 -4.34
N HIS A 129 -2.10 27.82 -5.53
CA HIS A 129 -1.69 29.20 -5.73
C HIS A 129 -2.61 30.04 -4.85
N VAL A 130 -2.32 30.05 -3.54
CA VAL A 130 -2.60 31.25 -2.77
C VAL A 130 -1.78 32.30 -3.50
N THR A 131 -2.45 33.01 -4.38
CA THR A 131 -2.03 34.31 -4.85
C THR A 131 -1.88 35.13 -3.58
N ALA A 132 -0.72 35.04 -2.94
CA ALA A 132 -0.22 36.14 -2.15
C ALA A 132 -0.23 37.29 -3.14
N LYS A 133 -1.29 38.10 -3.06
CA LYS A 133 -1.32 39.39 -3.72
C LYS A 133 -0.10 40.10 -3.16
N THR A 134 0.94 40.19 -4.00
CA THR A 134 1.99 41.16 -3.82
C THR A 134 1.28 42.51 -3.93
N GLU A 135 1.04 43.14 -2.78
CA GLU A 135 0.94 44.60 -2.69
C GLU A 135 2.33 45.20 -2.93
#